data_AF-A0A9C9X0Z9-F1
#
_entry.id   AF-A0A9C9X0Z9-F1
#
_cell.length_a   1.000
_cell.length_b   1.000
_cell.length_c   1.000
_cell.angle_alpha   90.00
_cell.angle_beta   90.00
_cell.angle_gamma   90.00
#
_symmetry.space_group_name_H-M   'P 1'
#
loop_
_entity.id
_entity.type
_entity.pdbx_description
1 polymer ?
#
loop_
_entity_poly.entity_id
_entity_poly.type
_entity_poly.pdbx_seq_one_letter_code
_entity_poly.pdbx_strand_id
1 'polypeptide(L)' 'MARGRKQKEVVLTEEIFEKGARVPPQAVDVEKSVLGAMLLEEKAVGAAIEGIDDTVFYREAHRKIFLAMAALY' A
#
# COMPACT_ATOMS: atom_id res chain seq x y z
N MET A 1 7.40 -35.30 19.39
CA MET A 1 6.47 -35.19 18.24
C MET A 1 5.53 -33.98 18.42
N ALA A 2 5.96 -32.74 18.13
CA ALA A 2 5.16 -31.52 18.40
C ALA A 2 5.08 -30.54 17.20
N ARG A 3 5.25 -31.02 15.97
CA ARG A 3 5.24 -30.17 14.74
C ARG A 3 3.84 -29.86 14.18
N GLY A 4 2.80 -30.60 14.57
CA GLY A 4 1.47 -30.49 13.96
C GLY A 4 0.59 -29.33 14.45
N ARG A 5 0.79 -28.84 15.68
CA ARG A 5 -0.07 -27.76 16.26
C ARG A 5 0.22 -26.39 15.64
N LYS A 6 1.50 -26.01 15.50
CA LYS A 6 1.89 -24.73 14.88
C LYS A 6 1.48 -24.63 13.40
N GLN A 7 1.60 -25.72 12.64
CA GLN A 7 1.21 -25.71 11.22
C GLN A 7 -0.29 -25.49 11.04
N LYS A 8 -1.11 -26.10 11.91
CA LYS A 8 -2.58 -25.96 11.85
C LYS A 8 -3.04 -24.55 12.23
N GLU A 9 -2.34 -23.91 13.17
CA GLU A 9 -2.61 -22.56 13.65
C GLU A 9 -2.26 -21.49 12.59
N VAL A 10 -1.13 -21.66 11.87
CA VAL A 10 -0.75 -20.78 10.75
C VAL A 10 -1.74 -20.90 9.58
N VAL A 11 -2.13 -22.12 9.22
CA VAL A 11 -3.11 -22.37 8.14
C VAL A 11 -4.49 -21.80 8.50
N LEU A 12 -4.92 -21.93 9.76
CA LEU A 12 -6.18 -21.32 10.24
C LEU A 12 -6.15 -19.80 10.16
N THR A 13 -5.02 -19.15 10.47
CA THR A 13 -4.92 -17.68 10.37
C THR A 13 -4.91 -17.19 8.93
N GLU A 14 -4.24 -17.90 8.01
CA GLU A 14 -4.20 -17.56 6.59
C GLU A 14 -5.57 -17.75 5.93
N GLU A 15 -6.28 -18.85 6.25
CA GLU A 15 -7.65 -19.09 5.78
C GLU A 15 -8.64 -18.03 6.28
N ILE A 16 -8.48 -17.50 7.50
CA ILE A 16 -9.30 -16.41 8.05
C ILE A 16 -8.97 -15.09 7.33
N PHE A 17 -7.71 -14.83 7.01
CA PHE A 17 -7.30 -13.68 6.20
C PHE A 17 -7.86 -13.75 4.78
N GLU A 18 -7.83 -14.92 4.13
CA GLU A 18 -8.41 -15.12 2.79
C GLU A 18 -9.95 -15.08 2.78
N LYS A 19 -10.62 -15.57 3.82
CA LYS A 19 -12.10 -15.70 3.84
C LYS A 19 -12.88 -14.59 4.53
N GLY A 20 -12.25 -13.67 5.25
CA GLY A 20 -13.04 -12.58 5.85
C GLY A 20 -12.48 -11.83 7.03
N ALA A 21 -11.16 -11.70 7.18
CA ALA A 21 -10.64 -10.55 7.91
C ALA A 21 -11.13 -9.29 7.17
N ARG A 22 -11.94 -8.45 7.83
CA ARG A 22 -12.41 -7.19 7.24
C ARG A 22 -11.21 -6.29 7.01
N VAL A 23 -10.69 -6.34 5.79
CA VAL A 23 -9.67 -5.43 5.32
C VAL A 23 -10.27 -4.02 5.36
N PRO A 24 -9.60 -3.03 6.00
CA PRO A 24 -10.04 -1.65 5.93
C PRO A 24 -10.17 -1.21 4.46
N PRO A 25 -11.15 -0.36 4.12
CA PRO A 25 -11.32 0.10 2.74
C PRO A 25 -10.03 0.76 2.24
N GLN A 26 -9.45 0.21 1.17
CA GLN A 26 -8.17 0.66 0.58
C GLN A 26 -8.14 0.39 -0.93
N ALA A 27 -7.39 1.19 -1.69
CA ALA A 27 -7.13 1.00 -3.12
C ALA A 27 -5.62 1.02 -3.41
N VAL A 28 -4.89 0.04 -2.87
CA VAL A 28 -3.41 -0.04 -2.97
C VAL A 28 -2.94 -0.02 -4.42
N ASP A 29 -3.73 -0.55 -5.35
CA ASP A 29 -3.42 -0.48 -6.78
C ASP A 29 -3.60 0.93 -7.36
N VAL A 30 -4.50 1.74 -6.81
CA VAL A 30 -4.61 3.17 -7.15
C VAL A 30 -3.42 3.93 -6.60
N GLU A 31 -2.95 3.63 -5.38
CA GLU A 31 -1.70 4.22 -4.87
C GLU A 31 -0.51 3.94 -5.79
N LYS A 32 -0.36 2.69 -6.23
CA LYS A 32 0.65 2.33 -7.25
C LYS A 32 0.40 3.08 -8.55
N SER A 33 -0.87 3.23 -8.95
CA SER A 33 -1.25 3.96 -10.17
C SER A 33 -0.83 5.42 -10.11
N VAL A 34 -0.93 6.08 -8.95
CA VAL A 34 -0.49 7.47 -8.72
C VAL A 34 1.03 7.58 -8.76
N LEU A 35 1.74 6.76 -7.97
CA LEU A 35 3.20 6.80 -7.91
C LEU A 35 3.84 6.47 -9.28
N GLY A 36 3.27 5.52 -10.01
CA GLY A 36 3.71 5.20 -11.36
C GLY A 36 3.59 6.38 -12.32
N ALA A 37 2.49 7.13 -12.26
CA ALA A 37 2.31 8.32 -13.08
C ALA A 37 3.37 9.40 -12.76
N MET A 38 3.60 9.67 -11.47
CA MET A 38 4.62 10.61 -11.03
C MET A 38 6.05 10.22 -11.48
N LEU A 39 6.33 8.92 -11.59
CA LEU A 39 7.65 8.42 -12.03
C LEU A 39 7.86 8.56 -13.54
N LEU A 40 6.78 8.50 -14.31
CA LEU A 40 6.83 8.54 -15.77
C LEU A 40 6.76 9.96 -16.33
N GLU A 41 6.05 10.86 -15.66
CA GLU A 41 5.80 12.22 -16.13
C GLU A 41 6.04 13.25 -15.02
N GLU A 42 6.96 14.20 -15.26
CA GLU A 42 7.29 15.28 -14.32
C GLU A 42 6.07 16.15 -13.98
N LYS A 43 5.18 16.42 -14.94
CA LYS A 43 3.96 17.20 -14.70
C LYS A 43 2.98 16.49 -13.76
N ALA A 44 3.00 15.16 -13.70
CA ALA A 44 2.15 14.41 -12.81
C ALA A 44 2.55 14.61 -11.33
N VAL A 45 3.83 14.93 -11.07
CA VAL A 45 4.29 15.26 -9.71
C VAL A 45 3.61 16.52 -9.19
N GLY A 46 3.61 17.61 -9.97
CA GLY A 46 2.93 18.85 -9.61
C GLY A 46 1.43 18.65 -9.38
N ALA A 47 0.76 17.96 -10.31
CA ALA A 47 -0.67 17.66 -10.18
C ALA A 47 -1.00 16.80 -8.95
N ALA A 48 -0.13 15.84 -8.59
CA ALA A 48 -0.31 15.02 -7.40
C ALA A 48 -0.13 15.84 -6.12
N ILE A 49 0.91 16.67 -6.02
CA ILE A 49 1.18 17.50 -4.83
C ILE A 49 0.05 18.51 -4.58
N GLU A 50 -0.56 19.06 -5.63
CA GLU A 50 -1.70 19.96 -5.50
C GLU A 50 -3.02 19.23 -5.16
N GLY A 51 -3.17 17.99 -5.65
CA GLY A 51 -4.42 17.25 -5.58
C GLY A 51 -4.59 16.36 -4.35
N ILE A 52 -3.49 15.87 -3.76
CA ILE A 52 -3.53 14.91 -2.65
C ILE A 52 -2.44 15.20 -1.61
N ASP A 53 -2.74 14.83 -0.36
CA ASP A 53 -1.80 14.85 0.74
C ASP A 53 -1.17 13.46 0.96
N ASP A 54 0.01 13.39 1.55
CA ASP A 54 0.71 12.12 1.79
C ASP A 54 -0.07 11.13 2.69
N THR A 55 -1.01 11.62 3.49
CA THR A 55 -1.85 10.80 4.37
C THR A 55 -2.85 9.92 3.63
N VAL A 56 -3.07 10.13 2.32
CA VAL A 56 -4.00 9.29 1.53
C VAL A 56 -3.43 7.90 1.22
N PHE A 57 -2.12 7.72 1.37
CA PHE A 57 -1.46 6.44 1.11
C PHE A 57 -1.63 5.50 2.31
N TYR A 58 -2.32 4.38 2.10
CA TYR A 58 -2.49 3.34 3.11
C TYR A 58 -1.17 2.67 3.45
N ARG A 59 -0.32 2.41 2.45
CA ARG A 59 0.99 1.81 2.69
C ARG A 59 2.01 2.89 3.02
N GLU A 60 2.62 2.77 4.19
CA GLU A 60 3.72 3.65 4.61
C GLU A 60 4.87 3.70 3.60
N ALA A 61 5.16 2.58 2.93
CA ALA A 61 6.16 2.53 1.88
C ALA A 61 5.80 3.46 0.70
N HIS A 62 4.53 3.50 0.30
CA HIS A 62 4.07 4.37 -0.79
C HIS A 62 4.12 5.84 -0.37
N ARG A 63 3.69 6.14 0.87
CA ARG A 63 3.83 7.47 1.48
C ARG A 63 5.26 8.00 1.42
N LYS A 64 6.24 7.16 1.77
CA LYS A 64 7.68 7.52 1.73
C LYS A 64 8.17 7.81 0.31
N ILE A 65 7.71 7.04 -0.68
CA ILE A 65 8.06 7.27 -2.09
C ILE A 65 7.48 8.61 -2.55
N PHE A 66 6.20 8.87 -2.29
CA PHE A 66 5.54 10.14 -2.62
C PHE A 66 6.31 11.34 -2.03
N LEU A 67 6.63 11.29 -0.73
CA LEU A 67 7.36 12.36 -0.05
C LEU A 67 8.76 12.58 -0.65
N ALA A 68 9.48 11.51 -1.00
CA ALA A 68 10.79 11.64 -1.63
C ALA A 68 10.70 12.30 -3.02
N MET A 69 9.69 11.93 -3.81
CA MET A 69 9.46 12.53 -5.12
C MET A 69 9.07 14.00 -5.00
N ALA A 70 8.19 14.33 -4.05
CA ALA A 70 7.79 15.71 -3.79
C ALA A 70 8.93 16.58 -3.28
N ALA A 71 9.88 16.02 -2.53
CA ALA A 71 11.05 16.77 -2.04
C ALA A 71 12.12 17.05 -3.13
N LEU A 72 12.08 16.30 -4.24
CA LEU A 72 13.02 16.44 -5.36
C LEU A 72 12.46 17.26 -6.53
N TYR A 73 11.16 17.55 -6.48
CA TYR A 73 10.44 18.37 -7.45
C TYR A 73 10.56 19.85 -7.11
#